data_AF-A0A7D5RVE5-F1
#
_entry.id   AF-A0A7D5RVE5-F1
#
_cell.length_a   1.000
_cell.length_b   1.000
_cell.length_c   1.000
_cell.angle_alpha   90.00
_cell.angle_beta   90.00
_cell.angle_gamma   90.00
#
_symmetry.space_group_name_H-M   'P 1'
#
loop_
_entity.id
_entity.type
_entity.pdbx_description
1 polymer ?
#
loop_
_entity_poly.entity_id
_entity_poly.type
_entity_poly.pdbx_seq_one_letter_code
_entity_poly.pdbx_strand_id
1 'polypeptide(L)'
;MESRLCQKEVFYLQCFIYLILFSGCAPYKHPVSDYVKFPHLALTAEETRYFEESQQKAASHWLYRIIPRHRSQIYWYDLGHWLAWACFGNDEHGLFGEAHLPLFNPQQSIGIGKAFAWTLRNPLHNFCYYVIGSAGRINDEFTILKMNRKSIQTFQYSPVAKTVFGGRFTSFYFGVHNYKPLISIRLAYGSCWKSDFYIGWRDQGNFGIKFLPLTKVSLAVWENLSYTD
;
A
#
# COMPACT_ATOMS: atom_id res chain seq x y z
N MET A 1 12.91 6.16 43.37
CA MET A 1 13.41 7.05 42.29
C MET A 1 14.21 6.26 41.24
N GLU A 2 14.91 5.20 41.63
CA GLU A 2 15.72 4.34 40.75
C GLU A 2 14.94 3.60 39.64
N SER A 3 13.68 3.20 39.87
CA SER A 3 12.91 2.47 38.85
C SER A 3 12.60 3.29 37.57
N ARG A 4 12.53 4.63 37.69
CA ARG A 4 12.25 5.52 36.54
C ARG A 4 13.48 5.78 35.66
N LEU A 5 14.69 5.62 36.20
CA LEU A 5 15.94 5.76 35.44
C LEU A 5 16.15 4.55 34.53
N CYS A 6 15.96 3.34 35.07
CA CYS A 6 16.06 2.09 34.30
C CYS A 6 15.06 2.04 33.13
N GLN A 7 13.82 2.50 33.32
CA GLN A 7 12.83 2.57 32.23
C GLN A 7 13.25 3.50 31.08
N LYS A 8 13.90 4.63 31.39
CA LYS A 8 14.38 5.57 30.38
C LYS A 8 15.55 4.99 29.58
N GLU A 9 16.52 4.38 30.24
CA GLU A 9 17.68 3.77 29.58
C GLU A 9 17.26 2.62 28.65
N VAL A 10 16.35 1.76 29.10
CA VAL A 10 15.79 0.68 28.28
C VAL A 10 15.06 1.25 27.06
N PHE A 11 14.29 2.33 27.21
CA PHE A 11 13.60 2.99 26.11
C PHE A 11 14.59 3.55 25.07
N TYR A 12 15.63 4.28 25.49
CA TYR A 12 16.63 4.82 24.56
C TYR A 12 17.44 3.74 23.86
N LEU A 13 17.79 2.67 24.57
CA LEU A 13 18.46 1.51 23.97
C LEU A 13 17.59 0.86 22.89
N GLN A 14 16.29 0.71 23.14
CA GLN A 14 15.35 0.22 22.12
C GLN A 14 15.29 1.15 20.91
N CYS A 15 15.15 2.47 21.11
CA CYS A 15 15.18 3.44 20.02
C CYS A 15 16.48 3.39 19.22
N PHE A 16 17.63 3.20 19.89
CA PHE A 16 18.93 3.07 19.24
C PHE A 16 19.05 1.78 18.43
N ILE A 17 18.59 0.66 18.98
CA ILE A 17 18.55 -0.62 18.27
C ILE A 17 17.64 -0.51 17.04
N TYR A 18 16.45 0.10 17.18
CA TYR A 18 15.59 0.35 16.02
C TYR A 18 16.27 1.26 15.01
N LEU A 19 16.93 2.33 15.45
CA LEU A 19 17.64 3.22 14.54
C LEU A 19 18.73 2.47 13.76
N ILE A 20 19.51 1.61 14.41
CA ILE A 20 20.51 0.74 13.75
C ILE A 20 19.85 -0.27 12.81
N LEU A 21 18.78 -0.92 13.24
CA LEU A 21 18.06 -1.92 12.45
C LEU A 21 17.36 -1.32 11.23
N PHE A 22 17.09 -0.01 11.22
CA PHE A 22 16.47 0.68 10.09
C PHE A 22 17.45 1.62 9.35
N SER A 23 18.67 1.85 9.86
CA SER A 23 19.72 2.56 9.14
C SER A 23 20.54 1.57 8.31
N GLY A 24 20.34 1.57 7.01
CA GLY A 24 21.24 0.84 6.12
C GLY A 24 22.59 1.55 6.03
N CYS A 25 23.67 0.78 6.10
CA CYS A 25 25.04 1.32 6.05
C CYS A 25 25.65 1.23 4.66
N ALA A 26 25.01 0.52 3.71
CA ALA A 26 25.53 0.39 2.35
C ALA A 26 24.95 1.45 1.41
N PRO A 27 25.72 1.94 0.44
CA PRO A 27 25.17 2.71 -0.67
C PRO A 27 24.25 1.81 -1.50
N TYR A 28 23.34 2.41 -2.27
CA TYR A 28 22.50 1.66 -3.19
C TYR A 28 23.27 1.12 -4.39
N LYS A 29 22.85 -0.05 -4.89
CA LYS A 29 23.30 -0.61 -6.17
C LYS A 29 22.99 0.30 -7.35
N HIS A 30 21.81 0.91 -7.31
CA HIS A 30 21.26 1.75 -8.37
C HIS A 30 20.71 3.05 -7.76
N PRO A 31 20.93 4.20 -8.41
CA PRO A 31 20.36 5.47 -7.95
C PRO A 31 18.83 5.44 -8.01
N VAL A 32 18.19 6.29 -7.19
CA VAL A 32 16.73 6.40 -7.10
C VAL A 32 16.11 6.85 -8.43
N SER A 33 16.83 7.66 -9.21
CA SER A 33 16.41 8.16 -10.52
C SER A 33 16.09 7.07 -11.53
N ASP A 34 16.72 5.89 -11.42
CA ASP A 34 16.51 4.77 -12.35
C ASP A 34 15.10 4.16 -12.24
N TYR A 35 14.38 4.48 -11.16
CA TYR A 35 13.04 3.95 -10.87
C TYR A 35 11.93 4.98 -11.05
N VAL A 36 12.24 6.12 -11.66
CA VAL A 36 11.23 7.09 -12.10
C VAL A 36 10.41 6.44 -13.22
N LYS A 37 9.11 6.26 -12.99
CA LYS A 37 8.19 5.69 -13.96
C LYS A 37 7.34 6.79 -14.56
N PHE A 38 7.44 6.96 -15.88
CA PHE A 38 6.52 7.79 -16.63
C PHE A 38 5.16 7.09 -16.73
N PRO A 39 4.07 7.86 -16.69
CA PRO A 39 2.75 7.29 -16.79
C PRO A 39 2.48 6.77 -18.21
N HIS A 40 1.68 5.72 -18.30
CA HIS A 40 1.16 5.20 -19.57
C HIS A 40 0.00 6.03 -20.14
N LEU A 41 -0.57 6.94 -19.34
CA LEU A 41 -1.68 7.80 -19.76
C LEU A 41 -1.14 9.02 -20.52
N ALA A 42 -1.86 9.41 -21.58
CA ALA A 42 -1.59 10.66 -22.28
C ALA A 42 -1.89 11.83 -21.33
N LEU A 43 -0.85 12.55 -20.95
CA LEU A 43 -0.94 13.80 -20.19
C LEU A 43 -0.87 14.98 -21.15
N THR A 44 -1.53 16.08 -20.79
CA THR A 44 -1.24 17.37 -21.42
C THR A 44 0.23 17.77 -21.17
N ALA A 45 0.76 18.68 -21.99
CA ALA A 45 2.12 19.18 -21.79
C ALA A 45 2.32 19.82 -20.39
N GLU A 46 1.30 20.52 -19.90
CA GLU A 46 1.33 21.12 -18.57
C GLU A 46 1.32 20.07 -17.44
N GLU A 47 0.45 19.06 -17.53
CA GLU A 47 0.40 17.95 -16.56
C GLU A 47 1.70 17.15 -16.55
N THR A 48 2.30 16.94 -17.73
CA THR A 48 3.60 16.27 -17.87
C THR A 48 4.68 17.03 -17.10
N ARG A 49 4.73 18.36 -17.26
CA ARG A 49 5.68 19.21 -16.52
C ARG A 49 5.49 19.10 -15.00
N TYR A 50 4.24 19.19 -14.51
CA TYR A 50 3.98 19.04 -13.07
C TYR A 50 4.34 17.64 -12.56
N PHE A 51 4.08 16.61 -13.35
CA PHE A 51 4.43 15.24 -13.02
C PHE A 51 5.95 15.07 -12.90
N GLU A 52 6.70 15.55 -13.89
CA GLU A 52 8.17 15.52 -13.90
C GLU A 52 8.77 16.28 -12.71
N GLU A 53 8.29 17.49 -12.44
CA GLU A 53 8.73 18.27 -11.27
C GLU A 53 8.46 17.53 -9.97
N SER A 54 7.31 16.86 -9.86
CA SER A 54 6.97 16.07 -8.67
C SER A 54 7.85 14.84 -8.52
N GLN A 55 8.13 14.12 -9.61
CA GLN A 55 9.05 12.97 -9.63
C GLN A 55 10.46 13.37 -9.22
N GLN A 56 10.97 14.50 -9.75
CA GLN A 56 12.29 15.02 -9.38
C GLN A 56 12.33 15.42 -7.90
N LYS A 57 11.32 16.15 -7.41
CA LYS A 57 11.19 16.49 -5.98
C LYS A 57 11.13 15.25 -5.10
N ALA A 58 10.37 14.23 -5.49
CA ALA A 58 10.27 12.96 -4.79
C ALA A 58 11.62 12.23 -4.77
N ALA A 59 12.28 12.04 -5.93
CA ALA A 59 13.55 11.34 -6.05
C ALA A 59 14.68 12.02 -5.27
N SER A 60 14.64 13.35 -5.12
CA SER A 60 15.62 14.11 -4.33
C SER A 60 15.36 14.10 -2.81
N HIS A 61 14.21 13.58 -2.37
CA HIS A 61 13.82 13.64 -0.96
C HIS A 61 14.69 12.70 -0.10
N TRP A 62 15.20 13.22 1.03
CA TRP A 62 16.14 12.50 1.90
C TRP A 62 15.60 11.18 2.47
N LEU A 63 14.28 11.01 2.61
CA LEU A 63 13.66 9.74 3.02
C LEU A 63 14.09 8.57 2.13
N TYR A 64 14.34 8.81 0.83
CA TYR A 64 14.84 7.77 -0.05
C TYR A 64 16.26 7.31 0.29
N ARG A 65 17.00 7.98 1.18
CA ARG A 65 18.28 7.50 1.71
C ARG A 65 18.11 6.48 2.84
N ILE A 66 16.90 6.35 3.40
CA ILE A 66 16.59 5.42 4.50
C ILE A 66 15.63 4.34 4.02
N ILE A 67 14.66 4.70 3.19
CA ILE A 67 13.66 3.78 2.66
C ILE A 67 13.88 3.70 1.15
N PRO A 68 14.48 2.62 0.63
CA PRO A 68 14.74 2.44 -0.80
C PRO A 68 13.46 2.59 -1.64
N ARG A 69 13.58 3.18 -2.83
CA ARG A 69 12.48 3.30 -3.80
C ARG A 69 12.08 1.96 -4.37
N HIS A 70 13.07 1.10 -4.62
CA HIS A 70 12.87 -0.21 -5.19
C HIS A 70 13.78 -1.28 -4.57
N ARG A 71 13.30 -2.53 -4.42
CA ARG A 71 14.07 -3.63 -3.79
C ARG A 71 15.39 -3.96 -4.47
N SER A 72 15.49 -3.80 -5.79
CA SER A 72 16.73 -4.05 -6.53
C SER A 72 17.85 -3.05 -6.22
N GLN A 73 17.54 -1.92 -5.57
CA GLN A 73 18.56 -0.99 -5.07
C GLN A 73 19.35 -1.57 -3.89
N ILE A 74 18.78 -2.56 -3.20
CA ILE A 74 19.26 -3.03 -1.91
C ILE A 74 20.25 -4.18 -2.11
N TYR A 75 21.40 -4.12 -1.47
CA TYR A 75 22.30 -5.26 -1.36
C TYR A 75 21.67 -6.35 -0.50
N TRP A 76 21.92 -7.62 -0.80
CA TRP A 76 21.30 -8.73 -0.07
C TRP A 76 21.70 -8.74 1.42
N TYR A 77 22.87 -8.18 1.74
CA TYR A 77 23.40 -8.06 3.11
C TYR A 77 22.97 -6.77 3.84
N ASP A 78 22.29 -5.83 3.16
CA ASP A 78 21.88 -4.57 3.77
C ASP A 78 20.53 -4.70 4.48
N LEU A 79 20.57 -5.35 5.64
CA LEU A 79 19.38 -5.65 6.43
C LEU A 79 18.59 -4.38 6.78
N GLY A 80 19.27 -3.27 7.05
CA GLY A 80 18.63 -2.02 7.44
C GLY A 80 17.70 -1.48 6.37
N HIS A 81 18.22 -1.37 5.14
CA HIS A 81 17.43 -0.95 3.99
C HIS A 81 16.33 -1.97 3.64
N TRP A 82 16.57 -3.28 3.81
CA TRP A 82 15.53 -4.30 3.60
C TRP A 82 14.36 -4.14 4.57
N LEU A 83 14.64 -3.92 5.86
CA LEU A 83 13.60 -3.72 6.87
C LEU A 83 12.83 -2.42 6.62
N ALA A 84 13.54 -1.32 6.34
CA ALA A 84 12.91 -0.04 6.01
C ALA A 84 12.03 -0.15 4.76
N TRP A 85 12.54 -0.77 3.69
CA TRP A 85 11.81 -1.03 2.45
C TRP A 85 10.58 -1.92 2.66
N ALA A 86 10.70 -2.99 3.47
CA ALA A 86 9.59 -3.90 3.72
C ALA A 86 8.47 -3.23 4.53
N CYS A 87 8.82 -2.46 5.55
CA CYS A 87 7.87 -1.81 6.45
C CYS A 87 7.21 -0.56 5.86
N PHE A 88 7.99 0.29 5.18
CA PHE A 88 7.57 1.63 4.79
C PHE A 88 7.64 1.88 3.28
N GLY A 89 8.26 0.99 2.52
CA GLY A 89 8.42 1.14 1.09
C GLY A 89 7.13 0.91 0.31
N ASN A 90 7.13 1.41 -0.92
CA ASN A 90 6.14 1.10 -1.93
C ASN A 90 6.85 0.97 -3.29
N ASP A 91 7.12 -0.27 -3.69
CA ASP A 91 7.94 -0.60 -4.87
C ASP A 91 7.34 -0.09 -6.18
N GLU A 92 6.00 -0.10 -6.29
CA GLU A 92 5.31 0.27 -7.53
C GLU A 92 5.14 1.79 -7.66
N HIS A 93 4.66 2.45 -6.60
CA HIS A 93 4.19 3.83 -6.67
C HIS A 93 5.11 4.87 -6.01
N GLY A 94 6.07 4.40 -5.20
CA GLY A 94 6.94 5.26 -4.42
C GLY A 94 6.32 5.68 -3.09
N LEU A 95 7.16 6.23 -2.21
CA LEU A 95 6.80 6.63 -0.86
C LEU A 95 5.72 7.70 -0.84
N PHE A 96 5.69 8.56 -1.85
CA PHE A 96 4.77 9.69 -1.94
C PHE A 96 3.61 9.43 -2.89
N GLY A 97 3.49 8.20 -3.41
CA GLY A 97 2.54 7.86 -4.47
C GLY A 97 2.80 8.61 -5.77
N GLU A 98 4.04 9.06 -6.00
CA GLU A 98 4.40 9.92 -7.11
C GLU A 98 4.13 9.28 -8.47
N ALA A 99 4.19 7.94 -8.58
CA ALA A 99 3.86 7.25 -9.83
C ALA A 99 2.37 6.86 -9.97
N HIS A 100 1.50 7.27 -9.03
CA HIS A 100 0.08 6.91 -9.02
C HIS A 100 -0.80 8.06 -9.54
N LEU A 101 -0.96 8.16 -10.87
CA LEU A 101 -1.71 9.24 -11.51
C LEU A 101 -3.16 9.47 -11.03
N PRO A 102 -4.00 8.46 -10.74
CA PRO A 102 -5.38 8.72 -10.31
C PRO A 102 -5.50 9.41 -8.94
N LEU A 103 -4.40 9.46 -8.18
CA LEU A 103 -4.31 10.11 -6.86
C LEU A 103 -3.14 11.10 -6.80
N PHE A 104 -2.53 11.37 -7.94
CA PHE A 104 -1.51 12.39 -8.08
C PHE A 104 -2.20 13.73 -7.88
N ASN A 105 -1.99 14.32 -6.70
CA ASN A 105 -2.36 15.69 -6.46
C ASN A 105 -1.10 16.57 -6.58
N PRO A 106 -0.91 17.28 -7.70
CA PRO A 106 0.26 18.15 -7.90
C PRO A 106 0.34 19.26 -6.85
N GLN A 107 -0.79 19.61 -6.23
CA GLN A 107 -0.86 20.65 -5.20
C GLN A 107 -0.38 20.16 -3.83
N GLN A 108 -0.31 18.83 -3.61
CA GLN A 108 0.16 18.28 -2.34
C GLN A 108 1.67 18.12 -2.36
N SER A 109 2.35 18.93 -1.55
CA SER A 109 3.81 18.94 -1.42
C SER A 109 4.37 17.57 -1.02
N ILE A 110 5.52 17.23 -1.57
CA ILE A 110 6.32 16.06 -1.16
C ILE A 110 6.85 16.34 0.25
N GLY A 111 6.58 15.42 1.18
CA GLY A 111 7.03 15.55 2.56
C GLY A 111 6.62 14.35 3.42
N ILE A 112 7.11 14.33 4.67
CA ILE A 112 6.90 13.23 5.62
C ILE A 112 5.42 12.93 5.83
N GLY A 113 4.58 13.97 5.95
CA GLY A 113 3.13 13.79 6.13
C GLY A 113 2.46 13.05 4.96
N LYS A 114 2.88 13.35 3.72
CA LYS A 114 2.40 12.63 2.52
C LYS A 114 2.88 11.19 2.51
N ALA A 115 4.16 10.95 2.83
CA ALA A 115 4.71 9.60 2.91
C ALA A 115 3.97 8.75 3.97
N PHE A 116 3.77 9.32 5.16
CA PHE A 116 3.07 8.65 6.24
C PHE A 116 1.60 8.36 5.89
N ALA A 117 0.87 9.33 5.33
CA ALA A 117 -0.49 9.12 4.87
C ALA A 117 -0.58 8.03 3.79
N TRP A 118 0.40 7.98 2.89
CA TRP A 118 0.49 6.95 1.85
C TRP A 118 0.75 5.56 2.44
N THR A 119 1.68 5.45 3.39
CA THR A 119 1.95 4.20 4.12
C THR A 119 0.73 3.73 4.93
N LEU A 120 0.03 4.64 5.61
CA LEU A 120 -1.14 4.29 6.43
C LEU A 120 -2.31 3.72 5.61
N ARG A 121 -2.45 4.09 4.33
CA ARG A 121 -3.49 3.53 3.47
C ARG A 121 -3.33 2.01 3.29
N ASN A 122 -2.08 1.56 3.14
CA ASN A 122 -1.70 0.15 2.96
C ASN A 122 -0.47 -0.14 3.82
N PRO A 123 -0.62 -0.30 5.14
CA PRO A 123 0.52 -0.49 6.03
C PRO A 123 1.28 -1.76 5.65
N LEU A 124 2.62 -1.70 5.76
CA LEU A 124 3.50 -2.82 5.42
C LEU A 124 3.31 -3.31 3.98
N HIS A 125 3.00 -2.42 3.03
CA HIS A 125 2.64 -2.80 1.65
C HIS A 125 3.66 -3.75 1.02
N ASN A 126 4.95 -3.39 1.03
CA ASN A 126 6.00 -4.21 0.43
C ASN A 126 6.19 -5.54 1.16
N PHE A 127 6.19 -5.55 2.50
CA PHE A 127 6.26 -6.78 3.28
C PHE A 127 5.09 -7.73 2.94
N CYS A 128 3.86 -7.20 2.95
CA CYS A 128 2.64 -7.94 2.65
C CYS A 128 2.64 -8.47 1.21
N TYR A 129 3.14 -7.68 0.26
CA TYR A 129 3.09 -8.01 -1.16
C TYR A 129 4.22 -8.98 -1.58
N TYR A 130 5.45 -8.70 -1.17
CA TYR A 130 6.65 -9.39 -1.66
C TYR A 130 7.27 -10.39 -0.68
N VAL A 131 7.09 -10.22 0.63
CA VAL A 131 7.74 -11.07 1.65
C VAL A 131 6.84 -12.22 2.06
N ILE A 132 5.61 -11.92 2.49
CA ILE A 132 4.62 -12.94 2.87
C ILE A 132 3.59 -13.22 1.77
N GLY A 133 3.49 -12.31 0.80
CA GLY A 133 2.63 -12.47 -0.37
C GLY A 133 3.25 -13.39 -1.41
N SER A 134 2.39 -13.90 -2.29
CA SER A 134 2.79 -14.63 -3.50
C SER A 134 2.41 -13.78 -4.71
N ALA A 135 2.97 -12.57 -4.80
CA ALA A 135 2.65 -11.59 -5.83
C ALA A 135 2.65 -12.20 -7.25
N GLY A 136 1.61 -11.88 -8.03
CA GLY A 136 1.46 -12.34 -9.42
C GLY A 136 0.89 -13.76 -9.57
N ARG A 137 0.61 -14.47 -8.48
CA ARG A 137 -0.07 -15.76 -8.54
C ARG A 137 -1.57 -15.57 -8.68
N ILE A 138 -2.19 -16.25 -9.65
CA ILE A 138 -3.65 -16.33 -9.75
C ILE A 138 -4.15 -17.30 -8.69
N ASN A 139 -5.00 -16.82 -7.78
CA ASN A 139 -5.67 -17.66 -6.79
C ASN A 139 -7.07 -18.06 -7.24
N ASP A 140 -7.56 -19.20 -6.76
CA ASP A 140 -8.99 -19.49 -6.73
C ASP A 140 -9.66 -18.78 -5.54
N GLU A 141 -10.98 -18.81 -5.48
CA GLU A 141 -11.77 -18.17 -4.43
C GLU A 141 -12.85 -19.11 -3.92
N PHE A 142 -12.91 -19.29 -2.59
CA PHE A 142 -14.02 -19.92 -1.92
C PHE A 142 -14.66 -18.91 -0.97
N THR A 143 -15.82 -18.41 -1.37
CA THR A 143 -16.63 -17.47 -0.58
C THR A 143 -17.27 -18.22 0.57
N ILE A 144 -16.95 -17.84 1.80
CA ILE A 144 -17.63 -18.36 3.00
C ILE A 144 -18.89 -17.53 3.25
N LEU A 145 -18.75 -16.20 3.26
CA LEU A 145 -19.84 -15.26 3.43
C LEU A 145 -19.56 -13.96 2.68
N LYS A 146 -20.43 -13.61 1.76
CA LYS A 146 -20.42 -12.32 1.05
C LYS A 146 -21.79 -11.68 1.22
N MET A 147 -21.83 -10.51 1.83
CA MET A 147 -23.05 -9.76 2.08
C MET A 147 -22.93 -8.36 1.48
N ASN A 148 -23.94 -7.96 0.74
CA ASN A 148 -24.11 -6.59 0.28
C ASN A 148 -25.61 -6.24 0.29
N ARG A 149 -25.97 -5.02 -0.15
CA ARG A 149 -27.37 -4.56 -0.15
C ARG A 149 -28.32 -5.43 -1.01
N LYS A 150 -27.81 -6.09 -2.06
CA LYS A 150 -28.61 -6.81 -3.04
C LYS A 150 -28.68 -8.31 -2.78
N SER A 151 -27.65 -8.88 -2.16
CA SER A 151 -27.52 -10.34 -2.04
C SER A 151 -26.69 -10.78 -0.84
N ILE A 152 -26.92 -12.03 -0.46
CA ILE A 152 -26.09 -12.81 0.45
C ILE A 152 -25.65 -14.05 -0.33
N GLN A 153 -24.35 -14.29 -0.41
CA GLN A 153 -23.75 -15.46 -1.04
C GLN A 153 -22.91 -16.21 -0.01
N THR A 154 -23.03 -17.53 0.03
CA THR A 154 -22.30 -18.41 0.94
C THR A 154 -21.84 -19.66 0.21
N PHE A 155 -20.69 -20.21 0.62
CA PHE A 155 -20.11 -21.45 0.12
C PHE A 155 -20.01 -21.54 -1.41
N GLN A 156 -19.62 -20.44 -2.06
CA GLN A 156 -19.44 -20.40 -3.52
C GLN A 156 -17.98 -20.54 -3.90
N TYR A 157 -17.70 -21.39 -4.89
CA TYR A 157 -16.36 -21.54 -5.47
C TYR A 157 -16.25 -20.78 -6.79
N SER A 158 -15.13 -20.10 -6.99
CA SER A 158 -14.71 -19.53 -8.26
C SER A 158 -13.28 -19.98 -8.57
N PRO A 159 -13.01 -20.49 -9.79
CA PRO A 159 -11.66 -20.93 -10.17
C PRO A 159 -10.66 -19.77 -10.28
N VAL A 160 -11.16 -18.53 -10.33
CA VAL A 160 -10.35 -17.31 -10.32
C VAL A 160 -10.94 -16.34 -9.33
N ALA A 161 -10.14 -15.97 -8.34
CA ALA A 161 -10.47 -14.95 -7.36
C ALA A 161 -10.62 -13.60 -8.04
N LYS A 162 -11.70 -12.89 -7.71
CA LYS A 162 -12.03 -11.56 -8.23
C LYS A 162 -12.52 -10.61 -7.14
N THR A 163 -12.81 -11.15 -5.96
CA THR A 163 -13.47 -10.42 -4.89
C THR A 163 -12.48 -9.98 -3.82
N VAL A 164 -12.29 -8.67 -3.67
CA VAL A 164 -11.63 -8.10 -2.48
C VAL A 164 -12.66 -7.51 -1.51
N PHE A 165 -13.79 -7.03 -2.01
CA PHE A 165 -14.92 -6.51 -1.25
C PHE A 165 -16.22 -7.12 -1.76
N GLY A 166 -17.16 -7.40 -0.87
CA GLY A 166 -18.42 -8.06 -1.21
C GLY A 166 -19.38 -7.25 -2.09
N GLY A 167 -19.11 -5.96 -2.30
CA GLY A 167 -19.89 -5.12 -3.20
C GLY A 167 -19.40 -3.68 -3.28
N ARG A 168 -20.12 -2.88 -4.07
CA ARG A 168 -19.82 -1.47 -4.31
C ARG A 168 -19.97 -0.60 -3.06
N PHE A 169 -21.03 -0.81 -2.29
CA PHE A 169 -21.39 -0.03 -1.10
C PHE A 169 -21.03 -0.77 0.18
N THR A 170 -21.80 -0.54 1.26
CA THR A 170 -21.70 -1.31 2.48
C THR A 170 -21.74 -2.79 2.17
N SER A 171 -20.67 -3.48 2.50
CA SER A 171 -20.50 -4.90 2.23
C SER A 171 -19.54 -5.54 3.21
N PHE A 172 -19.77 -6.82 3.44
CA PHE A 172 -18.89 -7.69 4.21
C PHE A 172 -18.50 -8.85 3.31
N TYR A 173 -17.23 -9.24 3.35
CA TYR A 173 -16.76 -10.43 2.66
C TYR A 173 -15.77 -11.19 3.53
N PHE A 174 -16.02 -12.48 3.66
CA PHE A 174 -15.16 -13.46 4.28
C PHE A 174 -15.04 -14.66 3.34
N GLY A 175 -13.82 -15.02 3.00
CA GLY A 175 -13.53 -16.13 2.12
C GLY A 175 -12.08 -16.58 2.24
N VAL A 176 -11.72 -17.54 1.41
CA VAL A 176 -10.34 -17.96 1.24
C VAL A 176 -9.94 -17.86 -0.22
N HIS A 177 -8.72 -17.38 -0.46
CA HIS A 177 -8.07 -17.38 -1.77
C HIS A 177 -6.92 -18.37 -1.74
N ASN A 178 -7.02 -19.48 -2.49
CA ASN A 178 -6.04 -20.57 -2.46
C ASN A 178 -5.74 -21.04 -1.02
N TYR A 179 -6.81 -21.35 -0.28
CA TYR A 179 -6.81 -21.76 1.13
C TYR A 179 -6.29 -20.72 2.13
N LYS A 180 -6.08 -19.47 1.71
CA LYS A 180 -5.58 -18.39 2.58
C LYS A 180 -6.71 -17.39 2.88
N PRO A 181 -6.93 -16.99 4.13
CA PRO A 181 -8.10 -16.19 4.51
C PRO A 181 -8.04 -14.76 3.97
N LEU A 182 -9.22 -14.22 3.67
CA LEU A 182 -9.47 -12.80 3.44
C LEU A 182 -10.75 -12.39 4.16
N ILE A 183 -10.63 -11.34 4.97
CA ILE A 183 -11.78 -10.61 5.51
C ILE A 183 -11.73 -9.17 5.04
N SER A 184 -12.88 -8.65 4.62
CA SER A 184 -13.03 -7.26 4.22
C SER A 184 -14.38 -6.71 4.64
N ILE A 185 -14.35 -5.42 4.94
CA ILE A 185 -15.51 -4.62 5.30
C ILE A 185 -15.43 -3.31 4.54
N ARG A 186 -16.50 -2.98 3.84
CA ARG A 186 -16.73 -1.65 3.30
C ARG A 186 -17.94 -1.06 4.00
N LEU A 187 -17.82 0.19 4.44
CA LEU A 187 -18.93 0.96 5.02
C LEU A 187 -19.15 2.19 4.16
N ALA A 188 -20.33 2.37 3.59
CA ALA A 188 -20.68 3.57 2.83
C ALA A 188 -21.48 4.55 3.72
N TYR A 189 -21.15 5.84 3.65
CA TYR A 189 -21.84 6.92 4.35
C TYR A 189 -22.43 7.88 3.31
N GLY A 190 -23.73 7.73 3.06
CA GLY A 190 -24.41 8.45 1.98
C GLY A 190 -23.87 8.08 0.59
N SER A 191 -23.96 9.01 -0.36
CA SER A 191 -23.53 8.81 -1.75
C SER A 191 -22.04 9.10 -1.99
N CYS A 192 -21.39 9.82 -1.06
CA CYS A 192 -20.10 10.45 -1.33
C CYS A 192 -18.93 9.88 -0.51
N TRP A 193 -19.18 9.13 0.55
CA TRP A 193 -18.14 8.74 1.49
C TRP A 193 -18.15 7.24 1.77
N LYS A 194 -16.97 6.69 2.01
CA LYS A 194 -16.82 5.29 2.45
C LYS A 194 -15.58 5.06 3.29
N SER A 195 -15.62 4.00 4.08
CA SER A 195 -14.45 3.35 4.67
C SER A 195 -14.20 1.99 4.00
N ASP A 196 -12.94 1.68 3.74
CA ASP A 196 -12.50 0.39 3.20
C ASP A 196 -11.50 -0.24 4.17
N PHE A 197 -11.81 -1.43 4.66
CA PHE A 197 -10.95 -2.24 5.51
C PHE A 197 -10.82 -3.64 4.95
N TYR A 198 -9.60 -4.17 4.87
CA TYR A 198 -9.39 -5.60 4.67
C TYR A 198 -8.07 -6.07 5.26
N ILE A 199 -8.01 -7.35 5.57
CA ILE A 199 -6.78 -8.07 5.90
C ILE A 199 -6.85 -9.49 5.34
N GLY A 200 -5.81 -9.91 4.61
CA GLY A 200 -5.72 -11.26 4.08
C GLY A 200 -5.11 -11.35 2.68
N TRP A 201 -5.17 -12.55 2.11
CA TRP A 201 -4.66 -12.84 0.77
C TRP A 201 -5.67 -12.48 -0.30
N ARG A 202 -5.22 -11.80 -1.34
CA ARG A 202 -6.05 -11.29 -2.43
C ARG A 202 -6.00 -12.16 -3.68
N ASP A 203 -6.69 -11.69 -4.70
CA ASP A 203 -6.85 -12.31 -6.01
C ASP A 203 -5.53 -12.66 -6.70
N GLN A 204 -4.52 -11.80 -6.58
CA GLN A 204 -3.22 -11.97 -7.22
C GLN A 204 -2.13 -12.51 -6.26
N GLY A 205 -2.53 -13.30 -5.27
CA GLY A 205 -1.60 -13.95 -4.35
C GLY A 205 -0.97 -13.03 -3.31
N ASN A 206 -1.11 -11.72 -3.45
CA ASN A 206 -0.58 -10.75 -2.50
C ASN A 206 -1.37 -10.78 -1.19
N PHE A 207 -0.67 -10.80 -0.06
CA PHE A 207 -1.29 -10.42 1.20
C PHE A 207 -1.44 -8.90 1.22
N GLY A 208 -2.45 -8.41 1.93
CA GLY A 208 -2.56 -6.98 2.13
C GLY A 208 -3.36 -6.64 3.36
N ILE A 209 -3.04 -5.47 3.89
CA ILE A 209 -3.81 -4.78 4.91
C ILE A 209 -4.20 -3.45 4.28
N LYS A 210 -5.48 -3.09 4.39
CA LYS A 210 -5.97 -1.79 3.96
C LYS A 210 -6.71 -1.14 5.10
N PHE A 211 -6.35 0.10 5.39
CA PHE A 211 -7.00 0.92 6.40
C PHE A 211 -7.30 2.28 5.80
N LEU A 212 -8.51 2.44 5.25
CA LEU A 212 -8.99 3.71 4.73
C LEU A 212 -10.23 4.13 5.51
N PRO A 213 -10.07 4.91 6.60
CA PRO A 213 -11.16 5.22 7.52
C PRO A 213 -12.20 6.15 6.91
N LEU A 214 -11.81 7.05 6.00
CA LEU A 214 -12.76 7.90 5.30
C LEU A 214 -12.18 8.34 3.96
N THR A 215 -12.87 8.00 2.88
CA THR A 215 -12.48 8.39 1.53
C THR A 215 -13.70 8.89 0.77
N LYS A 216 -13.50 9.96 -0.01
CA LYS A 216 -14.50 10.43 -0.94
C LYS A 216 -14.60 9.42 -2.09
N VAL A 217 -15.81 9.02 -2.44
CA VAL A 217 -16.11 8.22 -3.62
C VAL A 217 -15.79 9.10 -4.84
N SER A 218 -14.68 8.83 -5.53
CA SER A 218 -14.29 9.60 -6.72
C SER A 218 -15.21 9.25 -7.91
N LEU A 219 -16.33 9.95 -8.11
CA LEU A 219 -17.32 9.67 -9.17
C LEU A 219 -16.71 9.26 -10.54
N ALA A 220 -15.61 9.89 -10.97
CA ALA A 220 -14.90 9.59 -12.23
C ALA A 220 -14.35 8.15 -12.38
N VAL A 221 -13.99 7.46 -11.29
CA VAL A 221 -13.55 6.05 -11.32
C VAL A 221 -14.75 5.09 -11.26
N TRP A 222 -15.92 5.59 -10.87
CA TRP A 222 -17.09 4.79 -10.49
C TRP A 222 -18.18 4.72 -11.56
N GLU A 223 -18.16 5.61 -12.55
CA GLU A 223 -19.07 5.59 -13.70
C GLU A 223 -18.55 4.71 -14.85
N ASN A 224 -17.23 4.46 -14.92
CA ASN A 224 -16.59 3.73 -16.03
C ASN A 224 -16.27 2.25 -15.74
N LEU A 225 -16.63 1.71 -14.58
CA LEU A 225 -16.42 0.30 -14.26
C LEU A 225 -17.76 -0.44 -14.28
N SER A 226 -17.94 -1.31 -15.28
CA SER A 226 -19.06 -2.23 -15.38
C SER A 226 -18.95 -3.31 -14.31
N TYR A 227 -19.39 -3.00 -13.09
CA TYR A 227 -19.58 -4.01 -12.05
C TYR A 227 -20.99 -4.57 -12.15
N THR A 228 -21.10 -5.85 -12.48
CA THR A 228 -22.26 -6.66 -12.13
C THR A 228 -22.17 -6.96 -10.64
N ASP A 229 -22.93 -6.21 -9.82
CA ASP A 229 -23.14 -6.54 -8.40
C ASP A 229 -23.74 -7.95 -8.24
#